data_AF-A0A2M9C8H2-F1
#
_entry.id   AF-A0A2M9C8H2-F1
#
_cell.length_a   1.000
_cell.length_b   1.000
_cell.length_c   1.000
_cell.angle_alpha   90.00
_cell.angle_beta   90.00
_cell.angle_gamma   90.00
#
_symmetry.space_group_name_H-M   'P 1'
#
loop_
_entity.id
_entity.type
_entity.pdbx_description
1 polymer ?
#
loop_
_entity_poly.entity_id
_entity_poly.type
_entity_poly.pdbx_seq_one_letter_code
_entity_poly.pdbx_strand_id
1 'polypeptide(L)'
;MNKIIIYIFLAIIFTSCSSPSDKIKNVILYNDSIGYWNYEWPRDRAEFYGFTLKLSKNGKLLKYSYSKVQNKRWLFYDDGIDERLEWGVDDDSIFTLMNYNSQIKVVKYNKDTIWLYDKKDKEKSMLVKVKGKLNIEK
;
A
#
# COMPACT_ATOMS: atom_id res chain seq x y z
N MET A 1 36.85 15.40 30.19
CA MET A 1 35.82 15.80 29.20
C MET A 1 35.58 14.77 28.08
N ASN A 2 36.55 13.94 27.68
CA ASN A 2 36.39 13.01 26.54
C ASN A 2 35.37 11.86 26.71
N LYS A 3 35.07 11.42 27.94
CA LYS A 3 34.14 10.29 28.16
C LYS A 3 32.68 10.65 27.84
N ILE A 4 32.26 11.89 28.12
CA ILE A 4 30.86 12.34 27.90
C ILE A 4 30.55 12.41 26.41
N ILE A 5 31.51 12.82 25.57
CA ILE A 5 31.35 12.87 24.11
C ILE A 5 31.14 11.46 23.53
N ILE A 6 31.85 10.45 24.06
CA ILE A 6 31.69 9.05 23.63
C ILE A 6 30.30 8.52 23.98
N TYR A 7 29.76 8.86 25.17
CA TYR A 7 28.41 8.45 25.55
C TYR A 7 27.32 9.12 24.71
N ILE A 8 27.51 10.39 24.32
CA ILE A 8 26.59 11.08 23.40
C ILE A 8 26.65 10.46 22.00
N PHE A 9 27.85 10.12 21.51
CA PHE A 9 28.02 9.46 20.21
C PHE A 9 27.40 8.06 20.18
N LEU A 10 27.56 7.27 21.26
CA LEU A 10 26.90 5.98 21.41
C LEU A 10 25.36 6.13 21.49
N ALA A 11 24.85 7.11 22.23
CA ALA A 11 23.42 7.36 22.33
C ALA A 11 22.77 7.72 20.99
N ILE A 12 23.49 8.39 20.07
CA ILE A 12 22.99 8.73 18.73
C ILE A 12 22.96 7.50 17.80
N ILE A 13 23.86 6.53 17.98
CA ILE A 13 23.90 5.28 17.20
C ILE A 13 22.77 4.32 17.63
N PHE A 14 22.33 4.36 18.89
CA PHE A 14 21.28 3.47 19.39
C PHE A 14 19.84 4.00 19.19
N THR A 15 19.63 5.25 18.76
CA THR A 15 18.28 5.82 18.60
C THR A 15 17.72 5.76 17.18
N SER A 16 18.49 5.29 16.19
CA SER A 16 18.03 5.14 14.81
C SER A 16 18.42 3.77 14.26
N CYS A 17 17.60 2.76 14.53
CA CYS A 17 17.84 1.42 14.02
C CYS A 17 16.57 0.85 13.38
N SER A 18 16.19 1.40 12.23
CA SER A 18 15.56 0.57 11.20
C SER A 18 16.68 -0.21 10.53
N SER A 19 16.52 -1.53 10.39
CA SER A 19 17.59 -2.33 9.81
C SER A 19 17.76 -1.97 8.31
N PRO A 20 18.99 -1.88 7.77
CA PRO A 20 19.18 -1.64 6.33
C PRO A 20 18.43 -2.64 5.44
N SER A 21 18.20 -3.87 5.93
CA SER A 21 17.36 -4.87 5.29
C SER A 21 15.89 -4.46 5.18
N ASP A 22 15.33 -3.81 6.19
CA ASP A 22 13.93 -3.35 6.15
C ASP A 22 13.75 -2.24 5.12
N LYS A 23 14.73 -1.33 5.03
CA LYS A 23 14.73 -0.26 4.02
C LYS A 23 14.76 -0.83 2.59
N ILE A 24 15.65 -1.79 2.32
CA ILE A 24 15.71 -2.46 1.01
C ILE A 24 14.40 -3.17 0.70
N LYS A 25 13.82 -3.87 1.68
CA LYS A 25 12.53 -4.57 1.55
C LYS A 25 11.39 -3.61 1.19
N ASN A 26 11.32 -2.44 1.82
CA ASN A 26 10.30 -1.43 1.52
C ASN A 26 10.48 -0.85 0.12
N VAL A 27 11.72 -0.59 -0.33
CA VAL A 27 12.01 -0.14 -1.71
C VAL A 27 11.61 -1.19 -2.75
N ILE A 28 11.90 -2.47 -2.49
CA ILE A 28 11.48 -3.56 -3.37
C ILE A 28 9.95 -3.63 -3.42
N LEU A 29 9.29 -3.63 -2.25
CA LEU A 29 7.84 -3.63 -2.18
C LEU A 29 7.22 -2.44 -2.92
N TYR A 30 7.78 -1.23 -2.76
CA TYR A 30 7.32 -0.04 -3.48
C TYR A 30 7.39 -0.25 -5.00
N ASN A 31 8.53 -0.70 -5.52
CA ASN A 31 8.69 -0.92 -6.96
C ASN A 31 7.78 -2.04 -7.49
N ASP A 32 7.69 -3.16 -6.77
CA ASP A 32 6.85 -4.31 -7.17
C ASP A 32 5.35 -3.98 -7.13
N SER A 33 4.96 -3.00 -6.31
CA SER A 33 3.59 -2.54 -6.14
C SER A 33 3.10 -1.65 -7.27
N ILE A 34 3.96 -1.18 -8.18
CA ILE A 34 3.50 -0.37 -9.31
C ILE A 34 2.62 -1.22 -10.24
N GLY A 35 1.45 -0.70 -10.61
CA GLY A 35 0.48 -1.38 -11.49
C GLY A 35 -0.94 -1.46 -10.92
N TYR A 36 -1.72 -2.43 -11.40
CA TYR A 36 -3.13 -2.59 -11.04
C TYR A 36 -3.31 -3.68 -9.97
N TRP A 37 -4.10 -3.38 -8.95
CA TRP A 37 -4.34 -4.24 -7.79
C TRP A 37 -5.81 -4.27 -7.42
N ASN A 38 -6.40 -5.45 -7.26
CA ASN A 38 -7.71 -5.59 -6.65
C ASN A 38 -7.57 -5.45 -5.13
N TYR A 39 -8.35 -4.56 -4.53
CA TYR A 39 -8.43 -4.41 -3.09
C TYR A 39 -9.49 -5.36 -2.53
N GLU A 40 -9.03 -6.30 -1.72
CA GLU A 40 -9.82 -7.35 -1.10
C GLU A 40 -9.93 -7.05 0.39
N TRP A 41 -11.14 -6.67 0.82
CA TRP A 41 -11.48 -6.37 2.20
C TRP A 41 -12.61 -7.29 2.70
N PRO A 42 -12.68 -7.58 4.01
CA PRO A 42 -13.66 -8.52 4.57
C PRO A 42 -15.00 -7.81 4.80
N ARG A 43 -15.65 -7.36 3.72
CA ARG A 43 -16.98 -6.74 3.77
C ARG A 43 -18.03 -7.62 3.10
N ASP A 44 -19.29 -7.39 3.48
CA ASP A 44 -20.42 -8.01 2.82
C ASP A 44 -20.38 -7.76 1.30
N ARG A 45 -20.70 -8.81 0.53
CA ARG A 45 -20.69 -8.80 -0.96
C ARG A 45 -19.31 -8.57 -1.60
N ALA A 46 -18.22 -8.65 -0.84
CA ALA A 46 -16.87 -8.55 -1.40
C ALA A 46 -16.59 -9.62 -2.48
N GLU A 47 -17.31 -10.73 -2.51
CA GLU A 47 -17.24 -11.75 -3.56
C GLU A 47 -17.76 -11.26 -4.93
N PHE A 48 -18.65 -10.27 -4.96
CA PHE A 48 -19.27 -9.74 -6.18
C PHE A 48 -18.67 -8.40 -6.62
N TYR A 49 -18.33 -7.54 -5.65
CA TYR A 49 -17.92 -6.17 -5.91
C TYR A 49 -16.67 -5.80 -5.11
N GLY A 50 -15.89 -4.85 -5.62
CA GLY A 50 -14.73 -4.32 -4.93
C GLY A 50 -14.15 -3.11 -5.62
N PHE A 51 -12.87 -2.85 -5.36
CA PHE A 51 -12.11 -1.80 -6.01
C PHE A 51 -10.88 -2.36 -6.71
N THR A 52 -10.50 -1.74 -7.81
CA THR A 52 -9.17 -1.88 -8.39
C THR A 52 -8.43 -0.57 -8.24
N LEU A 53 -7.20 -0.63 -7.76
CA LEU A 53 -6.31 0.50 -7.55
C LEU A 53 -5.20 0.46 -8.59
N LYS A 54 -4.91 1.58 -9.25
CA LYS A 54 -3.71 1.75 -10.08
C LYS A 54 -2.68 2.54 -9.28
N LEU A 55 -1.62 1.87 -8.87
CA LEU A 55 -0.52 2.42 -8.09
C LEU A 55 0.57 2.92 -9.06
N SER A 56 0.81 4.22 -9.08
CA SER A 56 1.78 4.86 -10.00
C SER A 56 3.11 5.15 -9.31
N LYS A 57 4.20 5.16 -10.07
CA LYS A 57 5.57 5.37 -9.55
C LYS A 57 5.78 6.70 -8.83
N ASN A 58 4.96 7.71 -9.11
CA ASN A 58 5.00 9.03 -8.48
C ASN A 58 4.17 9.11 -7.19
N GLY A 59 3.74 7.97 -6.63
CA GLY A 59 2.89 7.94 -5.43
C GLY A 59 1.41 8.27 -5.70
N LYS A 60 1.00 8.54 -6.95
CA LYS A 60 -0.42 8.77 -7.28
C LYS A 60 -1.19 7.46 -7.43
N LEU A 61 -2.44 7.48 -6.99
CA LEU A 61 -3.35 6.35 -7.05
C LEU A 61 -4.60 6.69 -7.87
N LEU A 62 -5.03 5.78 -8.75
CA LEU A 62 -6.37 5.80 -9.32
C LEU A 62 -7.22 4.72 -8.70
N LYS A 63 -8.49 5.03 -8.42
CA LYS A 63 -9.46 4.09 -7.89
C LYS A 63 -10.55 3.80 -8.93
N TYR A 64 -10.78 2.53 -9.17
CA TYR A 64 -11.86 2.03 -10.01
C TYR A 64 -12.82 1.20 -9.16
N SER A 65 -14.12 1.39 -9.37
CA SER A 65 -15.12 0.39 -9.01
C SER A 65 -14.86 -0.90 -9.80
N TYR A 66 -15.11 -2.05 -9.20
CA TYR A 66 -14.85 -3.35 -9.82
C TYR A 66 -16.02 -4.31 -9.61
N SER A 67 -16.64 -4.73 -10.71
CA SER A 67 -17.54 -5.88 -10.77
C SER A 67 -16.73 -7.15 -11.03
N LYS A 68 -16.65 -8.03 -10.03
CA LYS A 68 -15.92 -9.30 -10.13
C LYS A 68 -16.64 -10.27 -11.05
N VAL A 69 -17.98 -10.30 -10.96
CA VAL A 69 -18.84 -11.17 -11.79
C VAL A 69 -18.66 -10.89 -13.28
N GLN A 70 -18.62 -9.61 -13.66
CA GLN A 70 -18.49 -9.21 -15.07
C GLN A 70 -17.03 -9.02 -15.49
N ASN A 71 -16.08 -9.14 -14.54
CA ASN A 71 -14.71 -8.66 -14.69
C ASN A 71 -14.65 -7.29 -15.37
N LYS A 72 -15.35 -6.28 -14.82
CA LYS A 72 -15.49 -4.94 -15.40
C LYS A 72 -15.15 -3.86 -14.39
N ARG A 73 -14.40 -2.84 -14.81
CA ARG A 73 -13.97 -1.71 -13.97
C ARG A 73 -14.42 -0.39 -14.57
N TRP A 74 -14.77 0.58 -13.72
CA TRP A 74 -15.10 1.95 -14.14
C TRP A 74 -14.58 2.93 -13.09
N LEU A 75 -14.35 4.19 -13.47
CA LEU A 75 -13.84 5.19 -12.54
C LEU A 75 -14.78 5.35 -11.34
N PHE A 76 -14.18 5.42 -10.14
CA PHE A 76 -14.92 5.68 -8.92
C PHE A 76 -15.09 7.21 -8.79
N TYR A 77 -16.31 7.70 -9.01
CA TYR A 77 -16.80 9.10 -9.15
C TYR A 77 -17.12 9.55 -10.59
N ASP A 78 -18.25 10.25 -10.72
CA ASP A 78 -18.72 10.86 -11.97
C ASP A 78 -17.87 12.11 -12.36
N ASP A 79 -17.17 12.71 -11.40
CA ASP A 79 -16.33 13.91 -11.57
C ASP A 79 -14.87 13.64 -12.00
N GLY A 80 -14.53 12.37 -12.28
CA GLY A 80 -13.22 11.99 -12.83
C GLY A 80 -12.19 11.53 -11.79
N ILE A 81 -10.90 11.65 -12.15
CA ILE A 81 -9.77 11.15 -11.36
C ILE A 81 -9.54 12.05 -10.13
N ASP A 82 -9.64 11.51 -8.91
CA ASP A 82 -9.19 12.23 -7.71
C ASP A 82 -7.66 12.21 -7.61
N GLU A 83 -7.02 13.24 -8.18
CA GLU A 83 -5.55 13.43 -8.18
C GLU A 83 -4.94 13.60 -6.79
N ARG A 84 -5.78 13.80 -5.76
CA ARG A 84 -5.32 13.93 -4.37
C ARG A 84 -5.04 12.58 -3.75
N LEU A 85 -5.52 11.46 -4.32
CA LEU A 85 -5.31 10.14 -3.74
C LEU A 85 -3.88 9.66 -3.96
N GLU A 86 -3.21 9.36 -2.86
CA GLU A 86 -1.83 8.91 -2.86
C GLU A 86 -1.68 7.52 -2.24
N TRP A 87 -0.57 6.90 -2.59
CA TRP A 87 -0.11 5.64 -2.03
C TRP A 87 1.40 5.67 -1.85
N GLY A 88 1.89 4.81 -0.96
CA GLY A 88 3.32 4.68 -0.71
C GLY A 88 3.62 3.64 0.35
N VAL A 89 4.90 3.38 0.52
CA VAL A 89 5.42 2.51 1.58
C VAL A 89 6.56 3.24 2.26
N ASP A 90 6.38 3.53 3.54
CA ASP A 90 7.39 4.22 4.34
C ASP A 90 8.30 3.21 5.04
N ASP A 91 9.37 3.74 5.63
CA ASP A 91 10.22 2.99 6.56
C ASP A 91 9.33 2.35 7.65
N ASP A 92 9.64 1.11 8.05
CA ASP A 92 8.81 0.23 8.90
C ASP A 92 7.60 -0.45 8.24
N SER A 93 7.53 -0.45 6.91
CA SER A 93 6.48 -1.14 6.15
C SER A 93 5.07 -0.59 6.46
N ILE A 94 5.00 0.72 6.71
CA ILE A 94 3.75 1.48 6.82
C ILE A 94 3.25 1.75 5.41
N PHE A 95 2.00 1.39 5.13
CA PHE A 95 1.41 1.47 3.80
C PHE A 95 0.43 2.64 3.75
N THR A 96 0.70 3.64 2.92
CA THR A 96 -0.28 4.68 2.60
C THR A 96 -1.20 4.19 1.51
N LEU A 97 -2.51 4.25 1.74
CA LEU A 97 -3.52 3.89 0.75
C LEU A 97 -4.66 4.91 0.74
N MET A 98 -4.89 5.58 -0.39
CA MET A 98 -5.93 6.62 -0.52
C MET A 98 -5.78 7.72 0.55
N ASN A 99 -4.55 8.19 0.77
CA ASN A 99 -4.17 9.17 1.81
C ASN A 99 -4.32 8.70 3.27
N TYR A 100 -4.74 7.45 3.48
CA TYR A 100 -4.78 6.87 4.80
C TYR A 100 -3.40 6.28 5.13
N ASN A 101 -2.55 7.07 5.81
CA ASN A 101 -1.11 6.81 5.94
C ASN A 101 -0.71 6.00 7.20
N SER A 102 -1.16 6.30 8.41
CA SER A 102 -0.33 5.94 9.58
C SER A 102 -0.67 4.61 10.28
N GLN A 103 -1.69 3.88 9.83
CA GLN A 103 -2.24 2.75 10.59
C GLN A 103 -2.22 1.41 9.86
N ILE A 104 -2.00 1.41 8.55
CA ILE A 104 -1.91 0.17 7.76
C ILE A 104 -0.48 -0.33 7.77
N LYS A 105 -0.26 -1.53 8.31
CA LYS A 105 1.02 -2.21 8.27
C LYS A 105 1.02 -3.32 7.21
N VAL A 106 2.08 -3.41 6.43
CA VAL A 106 2.31 -4.58 5.57
C VAL A 106 2.79 -5.73 6.44
N VAL A 107 2.00 -6.79 6.52
CA VAL A 107 2.31 -7.97 7.34
C VAL A 107 3.13 -8.98 6.55
N LYS A 108 2.82 -9.12 5.26
CA LYS A 108 3.46 -10.05 4.34
C LYS A 108 3.35 -9.48 2.93
N TYR A 109 4.29 -9.80 2.06
CA TYR A 109 4.17 -9.51 0.63
C TYR A 109 4.84 -10.60 -0.20
N ASN A 110 4.39 -10.70 -1.45
CA ASN A 110 5.11 -11.34 -2.54
C ASN A 110 4.77 -10.58 -3.83
N LYS A 111 5.29 -11.04 -4.98
CA LYS A 111 5.11 -10.39 -6.29
C LYS A 111 3.65 -10.17 -6.73
N ASP A 112 2.71 -10.94 -6.17
CA ASP A 112 1.31 -10.99 -6.60
C ASP A 112 0.33 -10.56 -5.52
N THR A 113 0.76 -10.46 -4.26
CA THR A 113 -0.14 -10.19 -3.13
C THR A 113 0.57 -9.43 -2.02
N ILE A 114 -0.10 -8.41 -1.50
CA ILE A 114 0.34 -7.62 -0.34
C ILE A 114 -0.72 -7.80 0.73
N TRP A 115 -0.34 -8.33 1.89
CA TRP A 115 -1.22 -8.49 3.04
C TRP A 115 -1.08 -7.30 3.97
N LEU A 116 -2.20 -6.69 4.28
CA LEU A 116 -2.30 -5.46 5.04
C LEU A 116 -3.05 -5.72 6.35
N TYR A 117 -2.65 -5.01 7.39
CA TYR A 117 -3.36 -4.97 8.66
C TYR A 117 -3.56 -3.52 9.08
N ASP A 118 -4.80 -3.09 9.14
CA ASP A 118 -5.17 -1.78 9.69
C ASP A 118 -5.26 -1.88 11.21
N LYS A 119 -4.35 -1.20 11.91
CA LYS A 119 -4.32 -1.16 13.37
C LYS A 119 -5.51 -0.40 13.97
N LYS A 120 -6.07 0.58 13.26
CA LYS A 120 -7.18 1.41 13.74
C LYS A 120 -8.44 0.59 13.88
N ASP A 121 -8.80 -0.04 12.76
CA ASP A 121 -10.07 -0.73 12.59
C ASP A 121 -9.92 -2.22 12.93
N LYS A 122 -8.68 -2.66 13.21
CA LYS A 122 -8.30 -4.05 13.48
C LYS A 122 -8.67 -4.98 12.32
N GLU A 123 -8.67 -4.45 11.11
CA GLU A 123 -9.07 -5.16 9.90
C GLU A 123 -7.87 -5.71 9.15
N LYS A 124 -8.07 -6.87 8.51
CA LYS A 124 -7.11 -7.44 7.56
C LYS A 124 -7.63 -7.21 6.16
N SER A 125 -6.77 -6.78 5.26
CA SER A 125 -7.10 -6.67 3.84
C SER A 125 -5.93 -7.17 3.01
N MET A 126 -6.15 -7.32 1.71
CA MET A 126 -5.07 -7.64 0.79
C MET A 126 -5.21 -6.89 -0.53
N LEU A 127 -4.08 -6.59 -1.13
CA LEU A 127 -3.99 -6.17 -2.52
C LEU A 127 -3.56 -7.37 -3.33
N VAL A 128 -4.36 -7.75 -4.33
CA VAL A 128 -4.05 -8.85 -5.25
C VAL A 128 -3.76 -8.27 -6.62
N LYS A 129 -2.58 -8.56 -7.18
CA LYS A 129 -2.15 -8.02 -8.46
C LYS A 129 -3.10 -8.48 -9.57
N VAL A 130 -3.57 -7.54 -10.38
CA VAL A 130 -4.44 -7.88 -11.51
C VAL A 130 -3.60 -8.64 -12.54
N LYS A 131 -4.06 -9.84 -12.89
CA LYS A 131 -3.47 -10.69 -13.92
C LYS A 131 -4.46 -10.82 -15.08
N GLY A 132 -3.96 -10.87 -16.31
CA GLY A 132 -4.78 -11.01 -17.51
C GLY A 132 -5.44 -9.71 -17.96
N LYS A 133 -6.61 -9.82 -18.60
CA LYS A 133 -7.25 -8.69 -19.29
C LYS A 133 -7.85 -7.68 -18.31
N LEU A 134 -7.31 -6.47 -18.35
CA LEU A 134 -7.79 -5.31 -17.60
C LEU A 134 -8.95 -4.65 -18.38
N ASN A 135 -10.18 -5.03 -18.08
CA ASN A 135 -11.39 -4.47 -18.71
C ASN A 135 -11.83 -3.21 -17.95
N ILE A 136 -11.36 -2.04 -18.39
CA ILE A 136 -11.81 -0.73 -17.92
C ILE A 136 -12.80 -0.18 -18.95
N GLU A 137 -13.98 0.21 -18.50
CA GLU A 137 -14.97 0.93 -19.29
C GLU A 137 -14.40 2.29 -19.72
N LYS A 138 -14.55 2.61 -21.00
CA LYS A 138 -14.06 3.84 -21.61
C LYS A 138 -15.14 4.90 -21.60
#